data_AF-H0QUX0-F1
#
_entry.id   AF-H0QUX0-F1
#
_cell.length_a   1.000
_cell.length_b   1.000
_cell.length_c   1.000
_cell.angle_alpha   90.00
_cell.angle_beta   90.00
_cell.angle_gamma   90.00
#
_symmetry.space_group_name_H-M   'P 1'
#
loop_
_entity.id
_entity.type
_entity.pdbx_description
1 polymer ?
#
loop_
_entity_poly.entity_id
_entity_poly.type
_entity_poly.pdbx_seq_one_letter_code
_entity_poly.pdbx_strand_id
1 'polypeptide(L)'
;MTAGHAEQQGSDADPAVSDADPTFTQIDCSTVIADVWLLLDNECDPGARSRLQGHLDRCPSCLERYGIEKDLKALISRKCGGDHAPEGLRDRLTLEIRKTVIVAEQRFSDGG
;
A
#
# COMPACT_ATOMS: atom_id res chain seq x y z
N MET A 1 18.42 -55.63 37.64
CA MET A 1 17.01 -55.23 37.64
C MET A 1 16.81 -54.24 38.79
N THR A 2 16.97 -52.95 38.51
CA THR A 2 16.38 -51.85 39.30
C THR A 2 16.06 -50.73 38.32
N ALA A 3 14.80 -50.34 38.28
CA ALA A 3 14.29 -49.29 37.43
C ALA A 3 14.66 -47.92 38.01
N GLY A 4 15.19 -47.02 37.17
CA GLY A 4 15.22 -45.59 37.42
C GLY A 4 14.15 -44.93 36.55
N HIS A 5 13.09 -44.44 37.19
CA HIS A 5 12.03 -43.63 36.60
C HIS A 5 12.34 -42.13 36.81
N ALA A 6 11.63 -41.30 36.02
CA ALA A 6 11.37 -39.87 36.18
C ALA A 6 12.47 -38.90 35.71
N GLU A 7 12.20 -37.75 35.10
CA GLU A 7 11.12 -37.18 34.28
C GLU A 7 11.64 -35.78 33.89
N GLN A 8 11.25 -35.31 32.70
CA GLN A 8 11.06 -33.90 32.29
C GLN A 8 11.89 -32.77 32.93
N GLN A 9 12.49 -31.93 32.07
CA GLN A 9 12.07 -30.52 31.93
C GLN A 9 12.88 -29.83 30.82
N GLY A 10 12.25 -29.63 29.66
CA GLY A 10 12.55 -28.46 28.84
C GLY A 10 11.95 -27.24 29.55
N SER A 11 12.74 -26.17 29.66
CA SER A 11 12.31 -24.87 30.19
C SER A 11 12.87 -23.80 29.24
N ASP A 12 11.98 -23.20 28.45
CA ASP A 12 11.47 -21.83 28.64
C ASP A 12 12.44 -20.82 27.97
N ALA A 13 12.38 -20.68 26.64
CA ALA A 13 11.54 -19.69 25.97
C ALA A 13 11.75 -18.26 26.53
N ASP A 14 12.57 -17.47 25.82
CA ASP A 14 12.74 -16.03 26.02
C ASP A 14 11.37 -15.31 26.01
N PRO A 15 10.95 -14.62 27.10
CA PRO A 15 9.78 -13.76 27.07
C PRO A 15 10.23 -12.31 27.22
N ALA A 16 10.53 -11.66 26.10
CA ALA A 16 10.60 -10.20 26.06
C ALA A 16 10.10 -9.69 24.71
N VAL A 17 8.83 -10.01 24.41
CA VAL A 17 8.05 -9.26 23.43
C VAL A 17 6.97 -8.44 24.14
N SER A 18 6.80 -7.24 23.62
CA SER A 18 5.67 -6.31 23.78
C SER A 18 5.70 -5.34 24.96
N ASP A 19 6.03 -4.07 24.63
CA ASP A 19 5.38 -2.92 25.26
C ASP A 19 4.83 -2.01 24.15
N ALA A 20 3.85 -2.53 23.40
CA ALA A 20 3.08 -1.76 22.45
C ALA A 20 1.59 -1.98 22.73
N ASP A 21 0.90 -0.87 23.07
CA ASP A 21 -0.53 -0.74 23.27
C ASP A 21 -1.33 -1.40 22.10
N PRO A 22 -2.11 -2.47 22.34
CA PRO A 22 -2.44 -3.43 21.29
C PRO A 22 -3.79 -3.18 20.59
N THR A 23 -4.47 -2.03 20.78
CA THR A 23 -5.91 -2.01 20.46
C THR A 23 -6.37 -1.31 19.20
N PHE A 24 -5.62 -0.44 18.50
CA PHE A 24 -6.17 0.10 17.21
C PHE A 24 -5.19 0.70 16.18
N THR A 25 -3.88 0.78 16.43
CA THR A 25 -2.95 1.58 15.59
C THR A 25 -1.78 0.83 14.97
N GLN A 26 -1.77 -0.50 15.05
CA GLN A 26 -0.62 -1.32 14.69
C GLN A 26 -1.01 -2.35 13.62
N ILE A 27 -1.10 -1.90 12.36
CA ILE A 27 -1.05 -2.85 11.24
C ILE A 27 0.34 -3.49 11.22
N ASP A 28 0.40 -4.79 10.97
CA ASP A 28 1.63 -5.55 11.00
C ASP A 28 2.51 -5.25 9.78
N CYS A 29 3.84 -5.41 9.95
CA CYS A 29 4.80 -5.14 8.89
C CYS A 29 4.54 -5.99 7.63
N SER A 30 4.07 -7.23 7.78
CA SER A 30 3.75 -8.09 6.64
C SER A 30 2.59 -7.55 5.80
N THR A 31 1.53 -7.09 6.43
CA THR A 31 0.38 -6.46 5.77
C THR A 31 0.79 -5.17 5.07
N VAL A 32 1.62 -4.34 5.71
CA VAL A 32 2.14 -3.10 5.10
C VAL A 32 2.92 -3.39 3.83
N ILE A 33 3.79 -4.39 3.86
CA ILE A 33 4.61 -4.77 2.70
C ILE A 33 3.77 -5.46 1.62
N ALA A 34 2.75 -6.22 1.98
CA ALA A 34 1.82 -6.81 1.00
C ALA A 34 1.05 -5.73 0.21
N ASP A 35 0.64 -4.65 0.89
CA ASP A 35 -0.15 -3.58 0.28
C ASP A 35 0.69 -2.43 -0.27
N VAL A 36 2.03 -2.54 -0.22
CA VAL A 36 2.95 -1.45 -0.61
C VAL A 36 2.78 -1.05 -2.08
N TRP A 37 2.47 -2.02 -2.95
CA TRP A 37 2.23 -1.79 -4.37
C TRP A 37 0.93 -1.05 -4.64
N LEU A 38 -0.14 -1.35 -3.88
CA LEU A 38 -1.40 -0.60 -3.98
C LEU A 38 -1.18 0.87 -3.57
N LEU A 39 -0.34 1.10 -2.57
CA LEU A 39 0.04 2.45 -2.15
C LEU A 39 0.83 3.18 -3.26
N LEU A 40 1.84 2.52 -3.84
CA LEU A 40 2.69 3.06 -4.90
C LEU A 40 1.91 3.37 -6.19
N ASP A 41 0.87 2.60 -6.47
CA ASP A 41 0.04 2.72 -7.69
C ASP A 41 -1.15 3.64 -7.47
N ASN A 42 -1.28 4.18 -6.26
CA ASN A 42 -2.36 5.06 -5.84
C ASN A 42 -3.75 4.41 -5.87
N GLU A 43 -3.80 3.08 -5.72
CA GLU A 43 -5.00 2.24 -5.75
C GLU A 43 -5.59 1.99 -4.35
N CYS A 44 -4.95 2.49 -3.29
CA CYS A 44 -5.50 2.46 -1.94
C CYS A 44 -6.62 3.49 -1.72
N ASP A 45 -7.63 3.09 -0.93
CA ASP A 45 -8.59 4.04 -0.36
C ASP A 45 -7.89 5.00 0.64
N PRO A 46 -8.50 6.16 0.96
CA PRO A 46 -7.88 7.16 1.84
C PRO A 46 -7.54 6.64 3.25
N GLY A 47 -8.35 5.72 3.79
CA GLY A 47 -8.15 5.13 5.10
C GLY A 47 -7.00 4.12 5.10
N ALA A 48 -6.90 3.26 4.09
CA ALA A 48 -5.75 2.40 3.87
C ALA A 48 -4.46 3.21 3.71
N ARG A 49 -4.46 4.25 2.86
CA ARG A 49 -3.31 5.14 2.67
C ARG A 49 -2.83 5.75 3.99
N SER A 50 -3.73 6.26 4.81
CA SER A 50 -3.38 6.90 6.09
C SER A 50 -2.76 5.90 7.08
N ARG A 51 -3.29 4.67 7.15
CA ARG A 51 -2.76 3.62 8.02
C ARG A 51 -1.38 3.14 7.57
N LEU A 52 -1.20 2.90 6.27
CA LEU A 52 0.08 2.49 5.68
C LEU A 52 1.15 3.56 5.89
N GLN A 53 0.83 4.82 5.59
CA GLN A 53 1.76 5.94 5.80
C GLN A 53 2.15 6.08 7.27
N GLY A 54 1.17 6.02 8.17
CA GLY A 54 1.44 6.10 9.61
C GLY A 54 2.30 4.93 10.13
N HIS A 55 2.29 3.76 9.49
CA HIS A 55 3.22 2.68 9.82
C HIS A 55 4.62 2.97 9.26
N LEU A 56 4.73 3.37 7.98
CA LEU A 56 6.02 3.70 7.34
C LEU A 56 6.77 4.82 8.08
N ASP A 57 6.05 5.81 8.61
CA ASP A 57 6.64 6.93 9.37
C ASP A 57 7.25 6.49 10.72
N ARG A 58 6.80 5.36 11.28
CA ARG A 58 7.21 4.85 12.59
C ARG A 58 8.08 3.60 12.53
N CYS A 59 8.19 2.96 11.36
CA CYS A 59 8.87 1.67 11.19
C CYS A 59 10.00 1.79 10.14
N PRO A 60 11.26 2.01 10.58
CA PRO A 60 12.39 2.20 9.67
C PRO A 60 12.64 1.03 8.71
N SER A 61 12.40 -0.21 9.16
CA SER A 61 12.60 -1.40 8.34
C SER A 61 11.57 -1.51 7.21
N CYS A 62 10.32 -1.11 7.45
CA CYS A 62 9.31 -1.02 6.40
C CYS A 62 9.57 0.17 5.46
N LEU A 63 10.08 1.30 5.98
CA LEU A 63 10.46 2.46 5.17
C LEU A 63 11.60 2.12 4.19
N GLU A 64 12.61 1.37 4.63
CA GLU A 64 13.71 0.90 3.77
C GLU A 64 13.18 -0.01 2.65
N ARG A 65 12.34 -1.00 2.99
CA ARG A 65 11.71 -1.88 1.99
C ARG A 65 10.85 -1.11 1.00
N TYR A 66 10.01 -0.19 1.49
CA TYR A 66 9.22 0.71 0.64
C TYR A 66 10.10 1.49 -0.34
N GLY A 67 11.25 2.00 0.12
CA GLY A 67 12.22 2.69 -0.74
C GLY A 67 12.72 1.82 -1.89
N ILE A 68 13.07 0.57 -1.61
CA ILE A 68 13.50 -0.39 -2.63
C ILE A 68 12.40 -0.65 -3.65
N GLU A 69 11.16 -0.91 -3.20
CA GLU A 69 10.03 -1.17 -4.09
C GLU A 69 9.70 0.04 -4.98
N LYS A 70 9.78 1.25 -4.41
CA LYS A 70 9.62 2.51 -5.15
C LYS A 70 10.68 2.68 -6.23
N ASP A 71 11.95 2.43 -5.89
CA ASP A 71 13.06 2.54 -6.84
C ASP A 71 12.97 1.48 -7.95
N LEU A 72 12.55 0.27 -7.60
CA LEU A 72 12.27 -0.81 -8.55
C LEU A 72 11.14 -0.42 -9.51
N LYS A 73 10.00 0.07 -9.00
CA LYS A 73 8.88 0.57 -9.83
C LYS A 73 9.35 1.67 -10.78
N ALA A 74 10.16 2.61 -10.29
CA ALA A 74 10.70 3.70 -11.10
C ALA A 74 11.65 3.17 -12.19
N LEU A 75 12.49 2.18 -11.89
CA LEU A 75 13.37 1.55 -12.86
C LEU A 75 12.58 0.83 -13.96
N ILE A 76 11.58 0.03 -13.58
CA ILE A 76 10.70 -0.67 -14.52
C ILE A 76 9.97 0.33 -15.41
N SER A 77 9.40 1.39 -14.85
CA SER A 77 8.73 2.44 -15.63
C SER A 77 9.65 3.05 -16.70
N ARG A 78 10.93 3.32 -16.37
CA ARG A 78 11.89 3.88 -17.33
C ARG A 78 12.34 2.89 -18.41
N LYS A 79 12.42 1.60 -18.10
CA LYS A 79 13.00 0.58 -19.00
C LYS A 79 11.94 -0.21 -19.77
N CYS A 80 10.72 -0.28 -19.24
CA CYS A 80 9.65 -1.14 -19.71
C CYS A 80 8.30 -0.40 -19.82
N GLY A 81 8.28 0.93 -19.66
CA GLY A 81 7.05 1.76 -19.66
C GLY A 81 6.27 1.85 -20.98
N GLY A 82 6.69 1.13 -22.03
CA GLY A 82 5.95 0.97 -23.27
C GLY A 82 6.09 2.12 -24.27
N ASP A 83 5.29 2.01 -25.35
CA ASP A 83 5.21 3.01 -26.42
C ASP A 83 4.44 4.24 -25.95
N HIS A 84 4.93 5.42 -26.31
CA HIS A 84 4.25 6.67 -26.04
C HIS A 84 2.86 6.67 -26.69
N ALA A 85 1.85 7.08 -25.92
CA ALA A 85 0.50 7.27 -26.45
C ALA A 85 0.56 8.21 -27.68
N PRO A 86 -0.18 7.92 -28.77
CA PRO A 86 -0.17 8.75 -29.97
C PRO A 86 -0.55 10.20 -29.66
N GLU A 87 0.13 11.18 -30.28
CA GLU A 87 -0.08 12.61 -29.98
C GLU A 87 -1.54 13.04 -30.14
N GLY A 88 -2.22 12.57 -31.20
CA GLY A 88 -3.63 12.87 -31.46
C GLY A 88 -4.62 12.30 -30.42
N LEU A 89 -4.18 11.39 -29.54
CA LEU A 89 -5.03 10.86 -28.47
C LEU A 89 -5.33 11.94 -27.42
N ARG A 90 -4.35 12.79 -27.10
CA ARG A 90 -4.50 13.85 -26.10
C ARG A 90 -5.51 14.90 -26.55
N ASP A 91 -5.45 15.32 -27.81
CA ASP A 91 -6.37 16.29 -28.37
C ASP A 91 -7.80 15.76 -28.38
N ARG A 92 -7.97 14.50 -28.81
CA ARG A 92 -9.28 13.83 -28.81
C ARG A 92 -9.85 13.69 -27.40
N LEU A 93 -9.04 13.27 -26.42
CA LEU A 93 -9.46 13.18 -25.02
C LEU A 93 -9.87 14.54 -24.46
N THR A 94 -9.09 15.59 -24.74
CA THR A 94 -9.39 16.95 -24.26
C THR A 94 -10.72 17.45 -24.82
N LEU A 95 -11.00 17.21 -26.09
CA LEU A 95 -12.26 17.59 -26.73
C LEU A 95 -13.46 16.84 -26.11
N GLU A 96 -13.36 15.52 -25.97
CA GLU A 96 -14.46 14.72 -25.39
C GLU A 96 -14.73 15.08 -23.93
N ILE A 97 -13.70 15.28 -23.10
CA ILE A 97 -13.86 15.73 -21.71
C ILE A 97 -14.62 17.06 -21.65
N ARG A 98 -14.22 18.05 -22.46
CA ARG A 98 -14.89 19.37 -22.50
C ARG A 98 -16.34 19.26 -22.94
N LYS A 99 -16.63 18.43 -23.94
CA LYS A 99 -17.99 18.18 -24.43
C LYS A 99 -18.90 17.60 -23.35
N THR A 100 -18.41 16.64 -22.56
CA THR A 100 -19.18 16.03 -21.47
C THR A 100 -19.55 17.03 -20.38
N VAL A 101 -18.68 17.99 -20.06
CA VAL A 101 -18.95 19.02 -19.05
C VAL A 101 -20.11 19.93 -19.46
N ILE A 102 -20.18 20.34 -20.73
CA ILE A 102 -21.24 21.22 -21.25
C ILE A 102 -22.62 20.54 -21.15
N VAL A 103 -22.70 19.25 -21.45
CA VAL A 103 -23.97 18.51 -21.41
C VAL A 103 -24.48 18.31 -19.98
N ALA A 104 -23.58 18.14 -19.01
CA ALA A 104 -23.97 18.05 -17.60
C ALA A 104 -24.57 19.38 -17.11
N GLU A 105 -23.92 20.51 -17.38
CA GLU A 105 -24.37 21.84 -16.97
C GLU A 105 -25.75 22.21 -17.56
N GLN A 106 -26.00 21.88 -18.83
CA GLN A 106 -27.29 22.09 -19.49
C GLN A 106 -28.43 21.31 -18.80
N ARG A 107 -28.18 20.06 -18.40
CA ARG A 107 -29.19 19.24 -17.68
C ARG A 107 -29.50 19.74 -16.28
N PHE A 108 -28.55 20.40 -15.60
CA PHE A 108 -28.80 21.08 -14.32
C PHE A 108 -29.60 22.38 -14.50
N SER A 109 -29.54 22.99 -15.67
CA SER A 109 -30.19 24.27 -15.97
C SER A 109 -31.64 24.11 -16.47
N ASP A 110 -31.93 23.03 -17.19
CA ASP A 110 -33.25 22.75 -17.80
C ASP A 110 -34.22 21.96 -16.88
N GLY A 111 -33.78 21.61 -15.66
CA GLY A 111 -34.55 20.82 -14.69
C GLY A 111 -35.15 21.61 -13.51
N GLY A 112 -35.18 22.94 -13.59
CA GLY A 112 -35.77 23.84 -12.59
C GLY A 112 -37.24 24.14 -12.81
#